data_AF-A0A1X1Y237-F1
#
_entry.id   AF-A0A1X1Y237-F1
#
_cell.length_a   1.000
_cell.length_b   1.000
_cell.length_c   1.000
_cell.angle_alpha   90.00
_cell.angle_beta   90.00
_cell.angle_gamma   90.00
#
_symmetry.space_group_name_H-M   'P 1'
#
loop_
_entity.id
_entity.type
_entity.pdbx_description
1 polymer ?
#
loop_
_entity_poly.entity_id
_entity_poly.type
_entity_poly.pdbx_seq_one_letter_code
_entity_poly.pdbx_strand_id
1 'polypeptide(L)'
;MADIDANTKKAAQLGASMGMHLSADFPPVPTGSDAKSQQIANELNAFLNAARKEIHTYNQSVDAMRAGASAVPEAIDATDQSGADTVNRSAEGGTYTI
;
A
#
# COMPACT_ATOMS: atom_id res chain seq x y z
N MET A 1 6.06 18.41 -1.48
CA MET A 1 5.62 18.44 -0.07
C MET A 1 6.05 19.76 0.52
N ALA A 2 5.11 20.58 0.98
CA ALA A 2 5.47 21.79 1.72
C ALA A 2 5.96 21.37 3.10
N ASP A 3 7.16 21.82 3.48
CA ASP A 3 7.74 21.55 4.79
C ASP A 3 6.97 22.37 5.83
N ILE A 4 6.07 21.68 6.54
CA ILE A 4 5.18 22.27 7.55
C ILE A 4 6.00 22.85 8.70
N ASP A 5 7.15 22.25 9.04
CA ASP A 5 8.03 22.76 10.10
C ASP A 5 8.71 24.06 9.67
N ALA A 6 9.15 24.13 8.40
CA ALA A 6 9.71 25.36 7.83
C ALA A 6 8.68 26.49 7.75
N ASN A 7 7.43 26.19 7.38
CA ASN A 7 6.35 27.18 7.32
C ASN A 7 5.94 27.65 8.72
N THR A 8 5.94 26.76 9.71
CA THR A 8 5.63 27.08 11.11
C THR A 8 6.70 27.99 11.72
N LYS A 9 7.99 27.73 11.44
CA LYS A 9 9.10 28.60 11.87
C LYS A 9 9.04 29.98 11.21
N LYS A 10 8.72 30.06 9.92
CA LYS A 10 8.53 31.34 9.21
C LYS A 10 7.35 32.13 9.77
N ALA A 11 6.24 31.46 10.06
CA ALA A 11 5.06 32.09 10.67
C ALA A 11 5.36 32.60 12.08
N ALA A 12 6.13 31.86 12.88
CA ALA A 12 6.58 32.29 14.21
C ALA A 12 7.52 33.53 14.13
N GLN A 13 8.44 33.55 13.18
CA GLN A 13 9.34 34.69 12.95
C GLN A 13 8.59 35.94 12.48
N LEU A 14 7.62 35.79 11.56
CA LEU A 14 6.73 36.87 11.14
C LEU A 14 5.89 37.39 12.31
N GLY A 15 5.27 36.50 13.08
CA GLY A 15 4.51 36.87 14.28
C GLY A 15 5.35 37.61 15.33
N ALA A 16 6.59 37.17 15.56
CA ALA A 16 7.52 37.85 16.47
C ALA A 16 7.91 39.25 15.95
N SER A 17 8.14 39.40 14.64
CA SER A 17 8.45 40.70 14.04
C SER A 17 7.28 41.69 14.11
N MET A 18 6.04 41.20 14.01
CA MET A 18 4.82 41.99 14.19
C MET A 18 4.52 42.26 15.68
N GLY A 19 4.99 41.39 16.57
CA GLY A 19 4.82 41.47 18.01
C GLY A 19 5.79 42.41 18.74
N MET A 20 6.84 42.93 18.08
CA MET A 20 7.79 43.88 18.70
C MET A 20 7.17 45.21 19.14
N HIS A 21 5.91 45.47 18.79
CA HIS A 21 5.13 46.63 19.23
C HIS A 21 3.97 46.28 20.19
N LEU A 22 3.81 45.00 20.56
CA LEU A 22 2.73 44.53 21.41
C LEU A 22 3.18 44.45 22.88
N SER A 23 2.26 44.75 23.80
CA SER A 23 2.52 44.72 25.25
C SER A 23 3.09 43.36 25.68
N ALA A 24 3.87 43.32 26.77
CA ALA A 24 4.41 42.07 27.31
C ALA A 24 3.33 41.03 27.70
N ASP A 25 2.08 41.47 27.86
CA ASP A 25 0.91 40.62 28.10
C ASP A 25 0.34 39.99 26.81
N PHE A 26 0.94 40.22 25.64
CA PHE A 26 0.44 39.63 24.41
C PHE A 26 0.74 38.12 24.38
N PRO A 27 -0.26 37.27 24.09
CA PRO A 27 -0.06 35.83 24.09
C PRO A 27 0.98 35.41 23.04
N PRO A 28 1.78 34.38 23.34
CA PRO A 28 2.84 33.92 22.44
C PRO A 28 2.26 33.43 21.11
N VAL A 29 3.05 33.59 20.04
CA VAL A 29 2.69 33.14 18.69
C VAL A 29 2.49 31.62 18.69
N PRO A 30 1.38 31.08 18.15
CA PRO A 30 1.16 29.64 18.06
C PRO A 30 2.25 28.97 17.22
N THR A 31 2.98 28.01 17.79
CA THR A 31 4.10 27.33 17.14
C THR A 31 3.73 25.97 16.54
N GLY A 32 2.44 25.61 16.52
CA GLY A 32 1.99 24.25 16.16
C GLY A 32 2.53 23.14 17.07
N SER A 33 3.20 23.50 18.18
CA SER A 33 3.70 22.55 19.19
C SER A 33 2.69 22.29 20.30
N ASP A 34 1.47 22.81 20.17
CA ASP A 34 0.38 22.50 21.08
C ASP A 34 -0.03 21.02 20.94
N ALA A 35 -0.50 20.44 22.05
CA ALA A 35 -0.80 19.01 22.10
C ALA A 35 -1.85 18.59 21.06
N LYS A 36 -2.78 19.48 20.66
CA LYS A 36 -3.79 19.18 19.64
C LYS A 36 -3.17 19.06 18.26
N SER A 37 -2.27 19.97 17.88
CA SER A 37 -1.52 19.89 16.62
C SER A 37 -0.70 18.60 16.51
N GLN A 38 -0.08 18.16 17.61
CA GLN A 38 0.65 16.88 17.64
C GLN A 38 -0.29 15.66 17.50
N GLN A 39 -1.46 15.68 18.16
CA GLN A 39 -2.46 14.62 18.03
C GLN A 39 -2.95 14.48 16.59
N ILE A 40 -3.27 15.59 15.93
CA ILE A 40 -3.72 15.61 14.52
C ILE A 40 -2.62 15.04 13.61
N ALA A 41 -1.35 15.43 13.81
CA ALA A 41 -0.23 14.90 13.04
C ALA A 41 -0.06 13.37 13.23
N ASN A 42 -0.25 12.88 14.46
CA ASN A 42 -0.16 11.45 14.77
C ASN A 42 -1.29 10.65 14.10
N GLU A 43 -2.52 11.15 14.15
CA GLU A 43 -3.67 10.51 13.50
C GLU A 43 -3.51 10.44 11.98
N LEU A 44 -3.07 11.55 11.36
CA LEU A 44 -2.76 11.59 9.93
C LEU A 44 -1.69 10.58 9.54
N ASN A 45 -0.62 10.48 10.33
CA ASN A 45 0.45 9.50 10.07
C ASN A 45 -0.04 8.05 10.26
N ALA A 46 -0.87 7.78 11.26
CA ALA A 46 -1.47 6.47 11.47
C ALA A 46 -2.37 6.07 10.28
N PHE A 47 -3.21 6.99 9.82
CA PHE A 47 -4.07 6.80 8.65
C PHE A 47 -3.25 6.50 7.38
N LEU A 48 -2.22 7.30 7.10
CA LEU A 48 -1.35 7.09 5.93
C LEU A 48 -0.61 5.75 5.99
N ASN A 49 -0.17 5.33 7.18
CA ASN A 49 0.47 4.03 7.36
C ASN A 49 -0.50 2.86 7.17
N ALA A 50 -1.75 2.98 7.64
CA ALA A 50 -2.79 2.00 7.38
C ALA A 50 -3.08 1.88 5.88
N ALA A 51 -3.30 3.01 5.20
CA ALA A 51 -3.56 3.03 3.76
C ALA A 51 -2.43 2.40 2.94
N ARG A 52 -1.16 2.66 3.29
CA ARG A 52 -0.01 2.01 2.62
C ARG A 52 -0.01 0.49 2.77
N LYS A 53 -0.36 -0.02 3.96
CA LYS A 53 -0.45 -1.47 4.20
C LYS A 53 -1.56 -2.09 3.36
N GLU A 54 -2.75 -1.47 3.33
CA GLU A 54 -3.87 -1.95 2.53
C GLU A 54 -3.54 -2.00 1.04
N ILE A 55 -2.92 -0.94 0.50
CA ILE A 55 -2.49 -0.90 -0.91
C ILE A 55 -1.49 -2.03 -1.20
N HIS A 56 -0.55 -2.28 -0.29
CA HIS A 56 0.42 -3.36 -0.46
C HIS A 56 -0.27 -4.74 -0.50
N THR A 57 -1.18 -5.01 0.43
CA THR A 57 -1.94 -6.27 0.48
C THR A 57 -2.84 -6.44 -0.76
N TYR A 58 -3.47 -5.37 -1.22
CA TYR A 58 -4.27 -5.39 -2.44
C TYR A 58 -3.44 -5.76 -3.67
N ASN A 59 -2.28 -5.11 -3.84
CA ASN A 59 -1.38 -5.40 -4.96
C ASN A 59 -0.90 -6.86 -4.94
N GLN A 60 -0.53 -7.38 -3.77
CA GLN A 60 -0.15 -8.81 -3.62
C GLN A 60 -1.28 -9.75 -4.04
N SER A 61 -2.52 -9.41 -3.71
CA SER A 61 -3.69 -10.22 -4.07
C SER A 61 -3.95 -10.22 -5.58
N VAL A 62 -3.78 -9.07 -6.24
CA VAL A 62 -3.88 -8.94 -7.71
C VAL A 62 -2.77 -9.73 -8.40
N ASP A 63 -1.54 -9.67 -7.88
CA ASP A 63 -0.40 -10.41 -8.43
C ASP A 63 -0.60 -11.93 -8.29
N ALA A 64 -1.09 -12.40 -7.14
CA ALA A 64 -1.45 -13.79 -6.93
C ALA A 64 -2.55 -14.26 -7.90
N MET A 65 -3.56 -13.43 -8.13
CA MET A 65 -4.63 -13.72 -9.09
C MET A 65 -4.10 -13.82 -10.53
N ARG A 66 -3.18 -12.92 -10.93
CA ARG A 66 -2.55 -12.96 -12.25
C ARG A 66 -1.70 -14.21 -12.44
N ALA A 67 -0.93 -14.59 -11.41
CA ALA A 67 -0.15 -15.83 -11.43
C ALA A 67 -1.06 -17.06 -11.54
N GLY A 68 -2.14 -17.12 -10.76
CA GLY A 68 -3.12 -18.21 -10.82
C GLY A 68 -3.82 -18.31 -12.18
N ALA A 69 -4.19 -17.17 -12.77
CA ALA A 69 -4.82 -17.13 -14.10
C ALA A 69 -3.91 -17.67 -15.22
N SER A 70 -2.59 -17.62 -15.03
CA SER A 70 -1.62 -18.18 -15.98
C SER A 70 -1.34 -19.66 -15.69
N ALA A 71 -1.18 -20.03 -14.41
CA ALA A 71 -0.85 -21.40 -14.01
C ALA A 71 -2.00 -22.40 -14.19
N VAL A 72 -3.27 -21.96 -14.05
CA VAL A 72 -4.43 -22.87 -14.17
C VAL A 72 -4.58 -23.43 -15.58
N PRO A 73 -4.57 -22.63 -16.66
CA PRO A 73 -4.59 -23.16 -18.03
C PRO A 73 -3.41 -24.11 -18.32
N GLU A 74 -2.19 -23.74 -17.91
CA GLU A 74 -1.01 -24.59 -18.11
C GLU A 74 -1.15 -25.96 -17.43
N ALA A 75 -1.72 -25.99 -16.22
CA ALA A 75 -1.99 -27.23 -15.50
C ALA A 75 -3.08 -28.09 -16.17
N ILE A 76 -4.10 -27.44 -16.74
CA ILE A 76 -5.16 -28.11 -17.52
C ILE A 76 -4.54 -28.73 -18.77
N ASP A 77 -3.80 -27.96 -19.57
CA ASP A 77 -3.18 -28.43 -20.81
C ASP A 77 -2.22 -29.61 -20.56
N ALA A 78 -1.42 -29.52 -19.49
CA ALA A 78 -0.54 -30.62 -19.09
C ALA A 78 -1.30 -31.89 -18.68
N THR A 79 -2.42 -31.72 -17.97
CA THR A 79 -3.28 -32.84 -17.56
C THR A 79 -3.96 -33.49 -18.76
N ASP A 80 -4.48 -32.68 -19.68
CA ASP A 80 -5.11 -33.15 -20.91
C ASP A 80 -4.11 -33.91 -21.79
N GLN A 81 -2.90 -33.39 -21.96
CA GLN A 81 -1.83 -34.08 -22.70
C GLN A 81 -1.48 -35.43 -22.05
N SER A 82 -1.30 -35.47 -20.73
CA SER A 82 -1.04 -36.71 -19.99
C SER A 82 -2.19 -37.73 -20.13
N GLY A 83 -3.43 -37.24 -20.16
CA GLY A 83 -4.62 -38.06 -20.40
C GLY A 83 -4.62 -38.67 -21.80
N ALA A 84 -4.36 -37.85 -22.82
CA ALA A 84 -4.27 -38.28 -24.21
C ALA A 84 -3.17 -39.34 -24.42
N ASP A 85 -1.98 -39.13 -23.85
CA ASP A 85 -0.87 -40.07 -23.91
C ASP A 85 -1.20 -41.42 -23.23
N THR A 86 -2.02 -41.39 -22.19
CA THR A 86 -2.48 -42.61 -21.49
C THR A 86 -3.48 -43.39 -22.33
N VAL A 87 -4.44 -42.70 -22.97
CA VAL A 87 -5.39 -43.33 -23.89
C VAL A 87 -4.66 -43.95 -25.08
N ASN A 88 -3.72 -43.22 -25.67
CA ASN A 88 -2.99 -43.68 -26.86
C ASN A 88 -2.17 -44.96 -26.55
N ARG A 89 -1.45 -44.99 -25.43
CA ARG A 89 -0.75 -46.20 -24.95
C ARG A 89 -1.69 -47.37 -24.66
N SER A 90 -2.91 -47.10 -24.21
CA SER A 90 -3.90 -48.15 -23.96
C SER A 90 -4.43 -48.76 -25.26
N ALA A 91 -4.53 -47.96 -26.34
CA ALA A 91 -4.92 -48.44 -27.66
C ALA A 91 -3.83 -49.30 -28.33
N GLU A 92 -2.55 -49.06 -28.02
CA GLU A 92 -1.41 -49.82 -28.57
C GLU A 92 -1.21 -51.21 -27.93
N GLY A 93 -1.79 -51.47 -26.75
CA GLY A 93 -1.58 -52.71 -25.98
C GLY A 93 -2.69 -53.78 -26.10
N GLY A 94 -3.73 -53.53 -26.89
CA GLY A 94 -4.98 -54.31 -26.89
C GLY A 94 -5.06 -55.42 -27.93
N THR A 95 -4.09 -56.33 -28.02
CA THR A 95 -4.31 -57.61 -28.74
C THR A 95 -5.06 -58.55 -27.81
N TYR A 96 -6.40 -58.50 -27.83
CA TYR A 96 -7.22 -59.55 -27.23
C TYR A 96 -7.11 -60.80 -28.10
N THR A 97 -6.27 -61.75 -27.69
CA THR A 97 -6.29 -63.10 -28.24
C THR A 97 -7.52 -63.82 -27.69
N ILE A 98 -8.48 -64.14 -28.58
CA ILE A 98 -9.69 -64.93 -28.31
C ILE A 98 -9.33 -66.41 -28.22
#